data_AF-A0A3D5P8J9-F1
#
_entry.id   AF-A0A3D5P8J9-F1
#
_cell.length_a   1.000
_cell.length_b   1.000
_cell.length_c   1.000
_cell.angle_alpha   90.00
_cell.angle_beta   90.00
_cell.angle_gamma   90.00
#
_symmetry.space_group_name_H-M   'P 1'
#
loop_
_entity.id
_entity.type
_entity.pdbx_description
1 polymer ?
#
loop_
_entity_poly.entity_id
_entity_poly.type
_entity_poly.pdbx_seq_one_letter_code
_entity_poly.pdbx_strand_id
1 'polypeptide(L)'
;MIELLSLNDIVNVGFRKSGFSGYRMDDVDEFVDKVKESYEQLLKKCSSAEEETEHVKAQGRQNAEKVKILSEKITSYTKQEDDIKNALIGAQKLGDASVREARHRAEIILKDANMKANQITSGTGQKIEKQKETLEFLKNEVSNFRSKLLNLYKQQMAIISELPSYAPEHEVQPQVVEPQTPPEIRMPKITEQKPEPEIRPKSTEEVSVGSHTIRLQSQVTNFDD
;
A
#
# COMPACT_ATOMS: atom_id res chain seq x y z
N MET A 1 -12.54 -84.34 -17.04
CA MET A 1 -12.79 -83.40 -18.17
C MET A 1 -13.90 -84.02 -19.00
N ILE A 2 -14.90 -83.26 -19.44
CA ILE A 2 -15.94 -83.79 -20.34
C ILE A 2 -15.46 -83.49 -21.76
N GLU A 3 -15.34 -84.51 -22.61
CA GLU A 3 -15.20 -84.29 -24.05
C GLU A 3 -16.56 -83.84 -24.58
N LEU A 4 -16.62 -82.62 -25.12
CA LEU A 4 -17.75 -82.18 -25.92
C LEU A 4 -17.55 -82.69 -27.34
N LEU A 5 -18.60 -83.27 -27.95
CA LEU A 5 -18.60 -83.57 -29.38
C LEU A 5 -18.40 -82.27 -30.16
N SER A 6 -17.55 -82.32 -31.19
CA SER A 6 -17.55 -81.29 -32.23
C SER A 6 -18.76 -81.46 -33.14
N LEU A 7 -19.06 -80.42 -33.92
CA LEU A 7 -20.09 -80.47 -34.95
C LEU A 7 -19.85 -81.60 -35.97
N ASN A 8 -18.59 -81.92 -36.25
CA ASN A 8 -18.22 -83.02 -37.15
C ASN A 8 -18.49 -84.41 -36.54
N ASP A 9 -18.39 -84.56 -35.22
CA ASP A 9 -18.65 -85.84 -34.55
C ASP A 9 -20.15 -86.16 -34.50
N ILE A 10 -21.00 -85.12 -34.44
CA ILE A 10 -22.45 -85.23 -34.57
C ILE A 10 -22.83 -85.64 -36.00
N VAL A 11 -22.21 -85.03 -37.02
CA VAL A 11 -22.55 -85.28 -38.43
C VAL A 11 -22.06 -86.65 -38.93
N ASN A 12 -20.94 -87.17 -38.40
CA ASN A 12 -20.36 -88.44 -38.86
C ASN A 12 -20.76 -89.66 -37.98
N VAL A 13 -21.83 -89.56 -37.17
CA VAL A 13 -22.22 -90.62 -36.23
C VAL A 13 -22.87 -91.82 -36.93
N GLY A 14 -22.15 -92.94 -37.00
CA GLY A 14 -22.60 -94.15 -37.69
C GLY A 14 -23.39 -95.13 -36.81
N PHE A 15 -24.73 -95.11 -36.89
CA PHE A 15 -25.59 -96.06 -36.16
C PHE A 15 -25.61 -97.45 -36.80
N ARG A 16 -25.51 -98.50 -35.97
CA ARG A 16 -25.63 -99.91 -36.41
C ARG A 16 -27.10 -100.32 -36.53
N LYS A 17 -27.47 -100.97 -37.63
CA LYS A 17 -28.85 -101.45 -37.87
C LYS A 17 -29.20 -102.59 -36.88
N SER A 18 -30.27 -102.41 -36.09
CA SER A 18 -30.80 -103.46 -35.22
C SER A 18 -31.62 -104.47 -36.02
N GLY A 19 -31.39 -105.77 -35.80
CA GLY A 19 -31.85 -106.84 -36.70
C GLY A 19 -33.29 -107.35 -36.51
N PHE A 20 -34.04 -106.85 -35.52
CA PHE A 20 -35.40 -107.33 -35.24
C PHE A 20 -36.38 -106.24 -34.76
N SER A 21 -35.89 -105.26 -34.00
CA SER A 21 -36.62 -104.03 -33.69
C SER A 21 -35.61 -102.90 -33.50
N GLY A 22 -35.83 -101.77 -34.16
CA GLY A 22 -34.92 -100.63 -34.16
C GLY A 22 -35.60 -99.38 -34.70
N TYR A 23 -35.01 -98.22 -34.39
CA TYR A 23 -35.47 -96.94 -34.90
C TYR A 23 -35.37 -96.89 -36.43
N ARG A 24 -36.31 -96.20 -37.08
CA ARG A 24 -36.24 -95.93 -38.53
C ARG A 24 -35.07 -94.99 -38.80
N MET A 25 -34.35 -95.23 -39.89
CA MET A 25 -33.19 -94.43 -40.27
C MET A 25 -33.61 -92.98 -40.55
N ASP A 26 -34.64 -92.81 -41.37
CA ASP A 26 -35.27 -91.53 -41.69
C ASP A 26 -35.57 -90.64 -40.45
N ASP A 27 -36.15 -91.23 -39.39
CA ASP A 27 -36.52 -90.49 -38.17
C ASP A 27 -35.31 -90.16 -37.28
N VAL A 28 -34.23 -90.95 -37.38
CA VAL A 28 -32.95 -90.71 -36.68
C VAL A 28 -32.14 -89.66 -37.41
N ASP A 29 -32.08 -89.71 -38.73
CA ASP A 29 -31.35 -88.74 -39.56
C ASP A 29 -32.01 -87.35 -39.44
N GLU A 30 -33.35 -87.25 -39.46
CA GLU A 30 -34.08 -86.00 -39.20
C GLU A 30 -33.83 -85.46 -37.77
N PHE A 31 -33.57 -86.33 -36.79
CA PHE A 31 -33.19 -85.92 -35.44
C PHE A 31 -31.73 -85.45 -35.36
N VAL A 32 -30.80 -86.10 -36.06
CA VAL A 32 -29.39 -85.68 -36.15
C VAL A 32 -29.28 -84.29 -36.78
N ASP A 33 -30.01 -84.01 -37.86
CA ASP A 33 -30.04 -82.66 -38.47
C ASP A 33 -30.59 -81.59 -37.51
N LYS A 34 -31.64 -81.90 -36.72
CA LYS A 34 -32.17 -80.98 -35.69
C LYS A 34 -31.18 -80.75 -34.55
N VAL A 35 -30.45 -81.79 -34.11
CA VAL A 35 -29.40 -81.67 -33.09
C VAL A 35 -28.23 -80.83 -33.63
N LYS A 36 -27.83 -81.05 -34.88
CA LYS A 36 -26.82 -80.27 -35.58
C LYS A 36 -27.21 -78.79 -35.67
N GLU A 37 -28.40 -78.47 -36.17
CA GLU A 37 -28.86 -77.06 -36.26
C GLU A 37 -28.93 -76.41 -34.88
N SER A 38 -29.48 -77.11 -33.88
CA SER A 38 -29.54 -76.63 -32.50
C SER A 38 -28.15 -76.36 -31.91
N TYR A 39 -27.15 -77.20 -32.23
CA TYR A 39 -25.77 -77.03 -31.79
C TYR A 39 -25.05 -75.91 -32.53
N GLU A 40 -25.28 -75.73 -33.84
CA GLU A 40 -24.79 -74.57 -34.60
C GLU A 40 -25.38 -73.25 -34.07
N GLN A 41 -26.69 -73.22 -33.77
CA GLN A 41 -27.35 -72.09 -33.14
C GLN A 41 -26.80 -71.81 -31.73
N LEU A 42 -26.50 -72.85 -30.95
CA LEU A 42 -25.91 -72.72 -29.61
C LEU A 42 -24.49 -72.17 -29.68
N LEU A 43 -23.63 -72.73 -30.54
CA LEU A 43 -22.25 -72.28 -30.74
C LEU A 43 -22.21 -70.81 -31.19
N LYS A 44 -23.09 -70.43 -32.13
CA LYS A 44 -23.24 -69.03 -32.56
C LYS A 44 -23.66 -68.11 -31.41
N LYS A 45 -24.59 -68.54 -30.56
CA LYS A 45 -25.01 -67.77 -29.37
C LYS A 45 -23.86 -67.61 -28.38
N CYS A 46 -23.08 -68.66 -28.11
CA CYS A 46 -21.88 -68.60 -27.26
C CYS A 46 -20.87 -67.58 -27.80
N SER A 47 -20.50 -67.64 -29.10
CA SER A 47 -19.59 -66.65 -29.72
C SER A 47 -20.09 -65.22 -29.51
N SER A 48 -21.37 -64.94 -29.84
CA SER A 48 -21.92 -63.59 -29.66
C SER A 48 -21.98 -63.13 -28.20
N ALA A 49 -22.18 -64.05 -27.26
CA ALA A 49 -22.20 -63.73 -25.83
C ALA A 49 -20.79 -63.49 -25.27
N GLU A 50 -19.77 -64.18 -25.79
CA GLU A 50 -18.36 -63.93 -25.47
C GLU A 50 -17.89 -62.57 -26.01
N GLU A 51 -18.26 -62.25 -27.25
CA GLU A 51 -18.02 -60.95 -27.90
C GLU A 51 -18.69 -59.79 -27.12
N GLU A 52 -19.98 -59.91 -26.79
CA GLU A 52 -20.69 -58.92 -25.96
C GLU A 52 -20.06 -58.79 -24.57
N THR A 53 -19.69 -59.92 -23.95
CA THR A 53 -19.05 -59.94 -22.63
C THR A 53 -17.70 -59.20 -22.63
N GLU A 54 -16.84 -59.40 -23.63
CA GLU A 54 -15.56 -58.68 -23.68
C GLU A 54 -15.72 -57.21 -24.08
N HIS A 55 -16.72 -56.89 -24.93
CA HIS A 55 -17.10 -55.50 -25.21
C HIS A 55 -17.57 -54.77 -23.93
N VAL A 56 -18.46 -55.37 -23.13
CA VAL A 56 -18.95 -54.80 -21.86
C VAL A 56 -17.80 -54.67 -20.84
N LYS A 57 -16.89 -55.66 -20.75
CA LYS A 57 -15.67 -55.54 -19.92
C LYS A 57 -14.77 -54.40 -20.40
N ALA A 58 -14.58 -54.22 -21.70
CA ALA A 58 -13.77 -53.13 -22.26
C ALA A 58 -14.37 -51.75 -21.94
N GLN A 59 -15.69 -51.58 -22.08
CA GLN A 59 -16.39 -50.38 -21.62
C GLN A 59 -16.27 -50.16 -20.10
N GLY A 60 -16.38 -51.24 -19.32
CA GLY A 60 -16.17 -51.21 -17.86
C GLY A 60 -14.78 -50.71 -17.47
N ARG A 61 -13.71 -51.24 -18.10
CA ARG A 61 -12.32 -50.76 -17.93
C ARG A 61 -12.20 -49.28 -18.31
N GLN A 62 -12.77 -48.86 -19.45
CA GLN A 62 -12.71 -47.48 -19.91
C GLN A 62 -13.43 -46.51 -18.95
N ASN A 63 -14.58 -46.92 -18.40
CA ASN A 63 -15.35 -46.10 -17.46
C ASN A 63 -14.71 -46.04 -16.07
N ALA A 64 -14.07 -47.13 -15.61
CA ALA A 64 -13.29 -47.11 -14.37
C ALA A 64 -12.15 -46.10 -14.42
N GLU A 65 -11.39 -46.04 -15.53
CA GLU A 65 -10.30 -45.07 -15.68
C GLU A 65 -10.83 -43.62 -15.80
N LYS A 66 -11.97 -43.38 -16.47
CA LYS A 66 -12.64 -42.06 -16.45
C LYS A 66 -13.02 -41.64 -15.03
N VAL A 67 -13.61 -42.54 -14.25
CA VAL A 67 -14.00 -42.27 -12.85
C VAL A 67 -12.78 -41.97 -11.98
N LYS A 68 -11.68 -42.70 -12.15
CA LYS A 68 -10.39 -42.42 -11.49
C LYS A 68 -9.85 -41.03 -11.83
N ILE A 69 -9.74 -40.68 -13.10
CA ILE A 69 -9.27 -39.35 -13.56
C ILE A 69 -10.18 -38.22 -13.03
N LEU A 70 -11.50 -38.44 -12.97
CA LEU A 70 -12.44 -37.47 -12.40
C LEU A 70 -12.26 -37.32 -10.89
N SER A 71 -12.04 -38.41 -10.15
CA SER A 71 -11.76 -38.40 -8.71
C SER A 71 -10.45 -37.68 -8.37
N GLU A 72 -9.39 -37.93 -9.15
CA GLU A 72 -8.11 -37.23 -9.05
C GLU A 72 -8.27 -35.72 -9.30
N LYS A 73 -9.07 -35.33 -10.31
CA LYS A 73 -9.40 -33.91 -10.58
C LYS A 73 -10.20 -33.28 -9.45
N ILE A 74 -11.21 -33.95 -8.90
CA ILE A 74 -11.99 -33.46 -7.75
C ILE A 74 -11.06 -33.22 -6.55
N THR A 75 -10.17 -34.16 -6.25
CA THR A 75 -9.19 -34.05 -5.15
C THR A 75 -8.18 -32.91 -5.39
N SER A 76 -7.82 -32.65 -6.65
CA SER A 76 -6.99 -31.50 -7.02
C SER A 76 -7.73 -30.18 -6.83
N TYR A 77 -9.02 -30.11 -7.20
CA TYR A 77 -9.84 -28.91 -7.03
C TYR A 77 -10.15 -28.60 -5.57
N THR A 78 -10.46 -29.59 -4.72
CA THR A 78 -10.67 -29.34 -3.28
C THR A 78 -9.39 -28.84 -2.60
N LYS A 79 -8.22 -29.38 -2.97
CA LYS A 79 -6.93 -28.85 -2.50
C LYS A 79 -6.74 -27.39 -2.94
N GLN A 80 -6.97 -27.08 -4.22
CA GLN A 80 -6.87 -25.69 -4.72
C GLN A 80 -7.85 -24.75 -4.02
N GLU A 81 -9.07 -25.21 -3.71
CA GLU A 81 -10.07 -24.47 -2.95
C GLU A 81 -9.56 -24.15 -1.53
N ASP A 82 -8.92 -25.11 -0.85
CA ASP A 82 -8.33 -24.90 0.48
C ASP A 82 -7.08 -24.01 0.44
N ASP A 83 -6.21 -24.15 -0.57
CA ASP A 83 -5.09 -23.24 -0.81
C ASP A 83 -5.59 -21.79 -1.04
N ILE A 84 -6.69 -21.61 -1.77
CA ILE A 84 -7.37 -20.32 -1.99
C ILE A 84 -8.00 -19.78 -0.69
N LYS A 85 -8.69 -20.60 0.11
CA LYS A 85 -9.23 -20.20 1.44
C LYS A 85 -8.10 -19.71 2.35
N ASN A 86 -6.99 -20.45 2.40
CA ASN A 86 -5.82 -20.10 3.20
C ASN A 86 -5.19 -18.77 2.74
N ALA A 87 -5.06 -18.57 1.42
CA ALA A 87 -4.59 -17.31 0.84
C ALA A 87 -5.53 -16.14 1.17
N LEU A 88 -6.85 -16.32 1.07
CA LEU A 88 -7.85 -15.30 1.40
C LEU A 88 -7.82 -14.91 2.88
N ILE A 89 -7.74 -15.90 3.78
CA ILE A 89 -7.60 -15.68 5.24
C ILE A 89 -6.27 -14.96 5.54
N GLY A 90 -5.19 -15.30 4.83
CA GLY A 90 -3.91 -14.60 4.91
C GLY A 90 -4.00 -13.14 4.47
N ALA A 91 -4.62 -12.88 3.32
CA ALA A 91 -4.83 -11.55 2.77
C ALA A 91 -5.71 -10.68 3.68
N GLN A 92 -6.80 -11.23 4.24
CA GLN A 92 -7.63 -10.52 5.21
C GLN A 92 -6.82 -10.15 6.47
N LYS A 93 -6.10 -11.11 7.07
CA LYS A 93 -5.27 -10.86 8.26
C LYS A 93 -4.19 -9.82 8.01
N LEU A 94 -3.58 -9.82 6.82
CA LEU A 94 -2.59 -8.82 6.41
C LEU A 94 -3.22 -7.43 6.22
N GLY A 95 -4.42 -7.36 5.64
CA GLY A 95 -5.21 -6.13 5.54
C GLY A 95 -5.58 -5.56 6.91
N ASP A 96 -6.14 -6.39 7.80
CA ASP A 96 -6.51 -6.02 9.17
C ASP A 96 -5.29 -5.56 9.99
N ALA A 97 -4.13 -6.21 9.81
CA ALA A 97 -2.87 -5.81 10.43
C ALA A 97 -2.37 -4.46 9.88
N SER A 98 -2.38 -4.28 8.55
CA SER A 98 -1.95 -3.03 7.90
C SER A 98 -2.85 -1.84 8.29
N VAL A 99 -4.17 -2.03 8.33
CA VAL A 99 -5.12 -1.00 8.79
C VAL A 99 -4.93 -0.66 10.26
N ARG A 100 -4.67 -1.66 11.11
CA ARG A 100 -4.36 -1.45 12.54
C ARG A 100 -3.06 -0.68 12.73
N GLU A 101 -2.01 -1.04 12.00
CA GLU A 101 -0.73 -0.34 12.05
C GLU A 101 -0.84 1.09 11.54
N ALA A 102 -1.53 1.31 10.41
CA ALA A 102 -1.75 2.65 9.87
C ALA A 102 -2.52 3.55 10.85
N ARG A 103 -3.56 3.02 11.52
CA ARG A 103 -4.28 3.73 12.59
C ARG A 103 -3.37 4.06 13.77
N HIS A 104 -2.58 3.10 14.25
CA HIS A 104 -1.67 3.33 15.38
C HIS A 104 -0.58 4.36 15.05
N ARG A 105 0.00 4.31 13.84
CA ARG A 105 0.94 5.33 13.34
C ARG A 105 0.27 6.71 13.27
N ALA A 106 -0.98 6.80 12.80
CA ALA A 106 -1.73 8.05 12.76
C ALA A 106 -2.05 8.61 14.17
N GLU A 107 -2.42 7.75 15.13
CA GLU A 107 -2.62 8.12 16.53
C GLU A 107 -1.35 8.71 17.17
N ILE A 108 -0.18 8.10 16.91
CA ILE A 108 1.12 8.61 17.36
C ILE A 108 1.40 9.99 16.76
N ILE A 109 1.22 10.16 15.45
CA ILE A 109 1.44 11.44 14.75
C ILE A 109 0.49 12.53 15.28
N LEU A 110 -0.79 12.20 15.48
CA LEU A 110 -1.80 13.13 16.01
C LEU A 110 -1.46 13.54 17.46
N LYS A 111 -1.02 12.59 18.30
CA LYS A 111 -0.58 12.85 19.67
C LYS A 111 0.67 13.74 19.72
N ASP A 112 1.67 13.46 18.90
CA ASP A 112 2.90 14.26 18.76
C ASP A 112 2.59 15.69 18.28
N ALA A 113 1.76 15.83 17.24
CA ALA A 113 1.29 17.12 16.74
C ALA A 113 0.55 17.92 17.82
N ASN A 114 -0.35 17.29 18.59
CA ASN A 114 -1.05 17.95 19.70
C ASN A 114 -0.10 18.34 20.85
N MET A 115 0.89 17.51 21.20
CA MET A 115 1.90 17.87 22.20
C MET A 115 2.73 19.08 21.76
N LYS A 116 3.17 19.10 20.49
CA LYS A 116 3.90 20.24 19.90
C LYS A 116 3.05 21.50 19.83
N ALA A 117 1.78 21.40 19.42
CA ALA A 117 0.84 22.52 19.42
C ALA A 117 0.65 23.10 20.82
N ASN A 118 0.42 22.26 21.84
CA ASN A 118 0.27 22.68 23.23
C ASN A 118 1.55 23.30 23.81
N GLN A 119 2.72 22.80 23.42
CA GLN A 119 4.01 23.39 23.80
C GLN A 119 4.21 24.77 23.16
N ILE A 120 3.82 24.94 21.89
CA ILE A 120 3.89 26.22 21.18
C ILE A 120 2.90 27.23 21.76
N THR A 121 1.64 26.86 22.03
CA THR A 121 0.65 27.79 22.61
C THR A 121 1.03 28.21 24.03
N SER A 122 1.44 27.26 24.88
CA SER A 122 1.92 27.54 26.24
C SER A 122 3.16 28.44 26.25
N GLY A 123 4.18 28.08 25.46
CA GLY A 123 5.41 28.88 25.33
C GLY A 123 5.19 30.26 24.69
N THR A 124 4.14 30.42 23.87
CA THR A 124 3.76 31.72 23.30
C THR A 124 2.99 32.57 24.32
N GLY A 125 2.07 31.98 25.09
CA GLY A 125 1.39 32.65 26.20
C GLY A 125 2.37 33.18 27.24
N GLN A 126 3.36 32.38 27.65
CA GLN A 126 4.42 32.82 28.57
C GLN A 126 5.29 33.97 28.00
N LYS A 127 5.53 34.00 26.69
CA LYS A 127 6.23 35.13 26.03
C LYS A 127 5.38 36.39 26.01
N ILE A 128 4.09 36.26 25.68
CA ILE A 128 3.14 37.38 25.68
C ILE A 128 3.02 38.00 27.07
N GLU A 129 2.92 37.19 28.14
CA GLU A 129 2.79 37.73 29.50
C GLU A 129 4.05 38.48 29.94
N LYS A 130 5.24 37.90 29.73
CA LYS A 130 6.52 38.60 29.98
C LYS A 130 6.68 39.88 29.16
N GLN A 131 6.14 39.92 27.94
CA GLN A 131 6.13 41.12 27.12
C GLN A 131 5.17 42.19 27.67
N LYS A 132 4.00 41.81 28.21
CA LYS A 132 3.11 42.75 28.92
C LYS A 132 3.78 43.31 30.17
N GLU A 133 4.33 42.45 31.04
CA GLU A 133 5.05 42.83 32.26
C GLU A 133 6.16 43.84 31.95
N THR A 134 6.99 43.55 30.94
CA THR A 134 8.08 44.42 30.48
C THR A 134 7.55 45.75 29.93
N LEU A 135 6.44 45.74 29.20
CA LEU A 135 5.81 46.93 28.61
C LEU A 135 5.16 47.82 29.68
N GLU A 136 4.56 47.24 30.72
CA GLU A 136 4.04 47.96 31.89
C GLU A 136 5.16 48.57 32.73
N PHE A 137 6.21 47.80 33.02
CA PHE A 137 7.43 48.31 33.67
C PHE A 137 8.02 49.51 32.91
N LEU A 138 8.16 49.40 31.58
CA LEU A 138 8.69 50.47 30.73
C LEU A 138 7.78 51.71 30.71
N LYS A 139 6.46 51.54 30.67
CA LYS A 139 5.50 52.66 30.82
C LYS A 139 5.67 53.38 32.16
N ASN A 140 5.82 52.62 33.24
CA ASN A 140 6.02 53.18 34.57
C ASN A 140 7.34 53.95 34.67
N GLU A 141 8.44 53.44 34.11
CA GLU A 141 9.71 54.20 34.14
C GLU A 141 9.72 55.42 33.20
N VAL A 142 9.01 55.38 32.07
CA VAL A 142 8.78 56.59 31.24
C VAL A 142 7.96 57.63 31.99
N SER A 143 6.95 57.21 32.78
CA SER A 143 6.16 58.10 33.64
C SER A 143 7.01 58.70 34.78
N ASN A 144 7.87 57.88 35.40
CA ASN A 144 8.85 58.31 36.40
C ASN A 144 9.83 59.32 35.80
N PHE A 145 10.41 59.04 34.62
CA PHE A 145 11.33 59.95 33.93
C PHE A 145 10.66 61.29 33.58
N ARG A 146 9.45 61.26 33.01
CA ARG A 146 8.65 62.47 32.76
C ARG A 146 8.44 63.30 34.03
N SER A 147 8.16 62.64 35.15
CA SER A 147 7.93 63.29 36.44
C SER A 147 9.21 63.89 37.02
N LYS A 148 10.33 63.14 36.98
CA LYS A 148 11.68 63.62 37.35
C LYS A 148 12.07 64.86 36.53
N LEU A 149 11.87 64.82 35.21
CA LEU A 149 12.21 65.90 34.28
C LEU A 149 11.34 67.16 34.49
N LEU A 150 10.02 66.99 34.69
CA LEU A 150 9.11 68.12 34.98
C LEU A 150 9.46 68.80 36.32
N ASN A 151 9.90 68.04 37.32
CA ASN A 151 10.34 68.62 38.60
C ASN A 151 11.68 69.37 38.45
N LEU A 152 12.63 68.83 37.67
CA LEU A 152 13.89 69.51 37.37
C LEU A 152 13.65 70.86 36.64
N TYR A 153 12.78 70.88 35.63
CA TYR A 153 12.42 72.13 34.95
C TYR A 153 11.74 73.13 35.90
N LYS A 154 10.87 72.69 36.81
CA LYS A 154 10.27 73.57 37.83
C LYS A 154 11.33 74.17 38.77
N GLN A 155 12.32 73.38 39.19
CA GLN A 155 13.44 73.86 40.00
C GLN A 155 14.28 74.91 39.25
N GLN A 156 14.58 74.67 37.97
CA GLN A 156 15.30 75.63 37.13
C GLN A 156 14.50 76.93 36.92
N MET A 157 13.18 76.84 36.70
CA MET A 157 12.31 78.01 36.60
C MET A 157 12.22 78.80 37.91
N ALA A 158 12.19 78.12 39.06
CA ALA A 158 12.21 78.80 40.37
C ALA A 158 13.50 79.61 40.54
N ILE A 159 14.67 79.00 40.32
CA ILE A 159 15.98 79.66 40.39
C ILE A 159 16.06 80.85 39.41
N ILE A 160 15.51 80.71 38.20
CA ILE A 160 15.48 81.81 37.21
C ILE A 160 14.51 82.92 37.63
N SER A 161 13.40 82.62 38.30
CA SER A 161 12.47 83.63 38.86
C SER A 161 13.01 84.35 40.10
N GLU A 162 14.03 83.79 40.77
CA GLU A 162 14.78 84.43 41.85
C GLU A 162 15.88 85.39 41.33
N LEU A 163 16.18 85.37 40.03
CA LEU A 163 17.07 86.35 39.41
C LEU A 163 16.32 87.67 39.17
N PRO A 164 16.90 88.84 39.53
CA PRO A 164 16.22 90.12 39.35
C PRO A 164 16.04 90.45 37.88
N SER A 165 14.79 90.62 37.44
CA SER A 165 14.46 91.01 36.07
C SER A 165 14.84 92.47 35.83
N TYR A 166 15.95 92.68 35.10
CA TYR A 166 16.28 93.99 34.56
C TYR A 166 15.51 94.20 33.25
N ALA A 167 14.43 94.98 33.31
CA ALA A 167 13.71 95.44 32.13
C ALA A 167 14.40 96.71 31.57
N PRO A 168 14.96 96.68 30.35
CA PRO A 168 15.47 97.87 29.69
C PRO A 168 14.35 98.56 28.92
N GLU A 169 13.98 99.78 29.33
CA GLU A 169 13.14 100.64 28.50
C GLU A 169 13.96 101.25 27.33
N HIS A 170 13.26 101.67 26.28
CA HIS A 170 13.83 102.06 24.98
C HIS A 170 14.56 103.42 24.99
N GLU A 171 15.56 103.56 24.13
CA GLU A 171 15.54 104.62 23.10
C GLU A 171 16.32 104.22 21.82
N VAL A 172 16.20 104.98 20.73
CA VAL A 172 16.14 104.38 19.37
C VAL A 172 16.95 105.13 18.27
N GLN A 173 17.99 104.47 17.73
CA GLN A 173 18.57 104.64 16.36
C GLN A 173 19.21 106.01 15.98
N PRO A 174 19.84 106.16 14.78
CA PRO A 174 20.57 105.19 13.93
C PRO A 174 21.98 105.66 13.51
N GLN A 175 22.87 104.72 13.15
CA GLN A 175 23.87 104.94 12.09
C GLN A 175 24.05 103.66 11.25
N VAL A 176 24.26 103.83 9.94
CA VAL A 176 24.31 102.75 8.94
C VAL A 176 25.71 102.65 8.33
N VAL A 177 26.33 101.47 8.40
CA VAL A 177 27.44 101.07 7.53
C VAL A 177 27.29 99.58 7.17
N GLU A 178 27.17 99.29 5.88
CA GLU A 178 27.19 97.98 5.23
C GLU A 178 28.53 97.78 4.48
N PRO A 179 28.85 96.60 3.92
CA PRO A 179 28.71 95.24 4.48
C PRO A 179 29.95 94.35 4.18
N GLN A 180 30.42 93.49 5.12
CA GLN A 180 31.32 92.37 4.77
C GLN A 180 31.03 91.09 5.59
N THR A 181 30.87 89.96 4.88
CA THR A 181 30.66 88.60 5.41
C THR A 181 31.97 87.91 5.80
N PRO A 182 32.01 87.06 6.84
CA PRO A 182 32.03 85.59 6.61
C PRO A 182 31.44 84.75 7.78
N PRO A 183 31.51 83.40 7.78
CA PRO A 183 30.97 82.46 6.80
C PRO A 183 30.02 81.40 7.42
N GLU A 184 29.37 80.61 6.56
CA GLU A 184 28.46 79.51 6.90
C GLU A 184 29.11 78.39 7.74
N ILE A 185 28.68 78.18 9.00
CA ILE A 185 28.96 76.94 9.75
C ILE A 185 27.87 75.91 9.43
N ARG A 186 28.21 74.93 8.59
CA ARG A 186 27.32 73.86 8.14
C ARG A 186 27.02 72.86 9.25
N MET A 187 25.77 72.39 9.28
CA MET A 187 25.44 71.15 10.00
C MET A 187 26.24 69.97 9.39
N PRO A 188 26.86 69.10 10.21
CA PRO A 188 27.50 67.88 9.71
C PRO A 188 26.43 66.90 9.22
N LYS A 189 26.20 66.90 7.91
CA LYS A 189 25.35 65.92 7.22
C LYS A 189 26.00 64.54 7.35
N ILE A 190 25.34 63.60 8.02
CA ILE A 190 25.84 62.23 8.14
C ILE A 190 25.74 61.57 6.75
N THR A 191 26.89 61.25 6.18
CA THR A 191 27.03 60.70 4.83
C THR A 191 26.81 59.19 4.83
N GLU A 192 25.94 58.70 3.95
CA GLU A 192 25.87 57.27 3.63
C GLU A 192 27.17 56.81 2.94
N GLN A 193 27.86 55.82 3.50
CA GLN A 193 28.90 55.09 2.78
C GLN A 193 28.74 53.58 2.99
N LYS A 194 28.33 52.90 1.92
CA LYS A 194 28.51 51.45 1.74
C LYS A 194 29.96 51.17 1.30
N PRO A 195 30.61 50.14 1.88
CA PRO A 195 31.57 49.34 1.11
C PRO A 195 31.35 47.81 1.23
N GLU A 196 31.70 47.10 0.16
CA GLU A 196 31.66 45.63 -0.05
C GLU A 196 32.45 45.34 -1.35
N PRO A 197 33.13 44.18 -1.58
CA PRO A 197 33.60 43.08 -0.70
C PRO A 197 35.17 43.11 -0.62
N GLU A 198 35.98 42.07 -0.30
CA GLU A 198 35.77 40.71 0.26
C GLU A 198 36.75 40.52 1.46
N ILE A 199 37.65 39.54 1.68
CA ILE A 199 38.08 38.30 1.01
C ILE A 199 38.16 37.15 2.06
N ARG A 200 37.73 35.94 1.70
CA ARG A 200 37.87 34.71 2.52
C ARG A 200 39.35 34.33 2.81
N PRO A 201 39.57 33.47 3.83
CA PRO A 201 39.81 32.06 3.50
C PRO A 201 38.87 31.07 4.25
N LYS A 202 39.11 29.76 4.09
CA LYS A 202 38.13 28.68 4.38
C LYS A 202 38.48 27.82 5.61
N SER A 203 37.43 27.39 6.32
CA SER A 203 37.31 26.13 7.07
C SER A 203 35.80 25.80 7.13
N THR A 204 35.29 24.72 6.55
CA THR A 204 35.13 23.38 7.19
C THR A 204 34.44 23.48 8.57
N GLU A 205 33.28 22.87 8.84
CA GLU A 205 32.61 21.73 8.18
C GLU A 205 31.08 21.94 8.04
N GLU A 206 30.44 21.30 7.05
CA GLU A 206 28.97 21.11 7.02
C GLU A 206 28.64 19.61 6.98
N VAL A 207 27.73 19.17 7.85
CA VAL A 207 27.30 17.77 7.94
C VAL A 207 26.21 17.50 6.90
N SER A 208 26.61 16.95 5.75
CA SER A 208 25.68 16.54 4.69
C SER A 208 24.91 15.27 5.09
N VAL A 209 23.63 15.43 5.45
CA VAL A 209 22.70 14.30 5.62
C VAL A 209 22.12 13.95 4.25
N GLY A 210 22.47 12.76 3.74
CA GLY A 210 22.30 12.41 2.33
C GLY A 210 20.86 12.36 1.84
N SER A 211 20.56 13.18 0.82
CA SER A 211 19.33 13.08 0.02
C SER A 211 19.36 11.82 -0.84
N HIS A 212 18.68 10.76 -0.41
CA HIS A 212 18.71 9.46 -1.07
C HIS A 212 17.75 9.41 -2.28
N THR A 213 18.16 10.01 -3.40
CA THR A 213 17.40 10.00 -4.65
C THR A 213 17.33 8.59 -5.25
N ILE A 214 16.25 7.86 -4.96
CA ILE A 214 15.99 6.55 -5.56
C ILE A 214 15.67 6.73 -7.05
N ARG A 215 16.69 6.53 -7.90
CA ARG A 215 16.54 6.46 -9.35
C ARG A 215 15.89 5.13 -9.74
N LEU A 216 14.57 5.05 -9.64
CA LEU A 216 13.79 3.94 -10.18
C LEU A 216 14.05 3.83 -11.70
N GLN A 217 14.74 2.77 -12.11
CA GLN A 217 14.80 2.38 -13.51
C GLN A 217 13.48 1.71 -13.88
N SER A 218 12.64 2.39 -14.64
CA SER A 218 11.48 1.78 -15.31
C SER A 218 11.98 0.87 -16.43
N GLN A 219 12.36 -0.37 -16.09
CA GLN A 219 12.51 -1.43 -17.09
C GLN A 219 11.12 -1.77 -17.62
N VAL A 220 10.79 -1.24 -18.80
CA VAL A 220 9.58 -1.63 -19.53
C VAL A 220 9.80 -3.06 -20.02
N THR A 221 8.90 -3.96 -19.65
CA THR A 221 8.91 -5.35 -20.12
C THR A 221 8.53 -5.40 -21.59
N ASN A 222 9.48 -5.73 -22.46
CA ASN A 222 9.14 -6.27 -23.77
C ASN A 222 8.45 -7.63 -23.57
N PHE A 223 7.29 -7.81 -24.19
CA PHE A 223 6.49 -9.03 -24.10
C PHE A 223 5.98 -9.36 -25.50
N ASP A 224 6.84 -10.00 -26.29
CA ASP A 224 6.58 -10.51 -27.66
C ASP A 224 7.61 -11.61 -27.97
N ASP A 225 7.27 -12.86 -27.64
CA ASP A 225 7.31 -14.10 -28.48
C ASP A 225 6.94 -15.33 -27.60
#